data_AF-K2EHD0-F1
#
_entry.id   AF-K2EHD0-F1
#
_cell.length_a   1.000
_cell.length_b   1.000
_cell.length_c   1.000
_cell.angle_alpha   90.00
_cell.angle_beta   90.00
_cell.angle_gamma   90.00
#
_symmetry.space_group_name_H-M   'P 1'
#
loop_
_entity.id
_entity.type
_entity.pdbx_description
1 polymer ?
#
loop_
_entity_poly.entity_id
_entity_poly.type
_entity_poly.pdbx_seq_one_letter_code
_entity_poly.pdbx_strand_id
1 'polypeptide(L)'
;MKTLYFFFKNKKFLLTIFLLLFLAIGSFFYREPLVNFYFRLTPWVHWGYAQDKALVLPYFDEAFYRREYDAELQKSGQEPLDHFLQRSTRLGGGDFDPNPWFNVTLYKERLWPCSGNPFVDFLSQPPLIVPETAKSVEIYANQEQFYRAWMAVEGFMRMQKFKVVLILPESFKDNVPTCFQPMLKRGLMIHFSKDPQLSFYHSPFLKNPDAYGVTDLPALKTAPPEMVITRFRRYQGYEYIMHRLYNGTHWKKNGLINPRMLNFAHYCFEPIEFSPFGREEYEFKKNMQRLAPGFDLMLIDSNIGTKNLRIIPGYMFSHIDPKEIPSEKKYEISFLLSLGGKGMDSFRTRGSFIYHFRMIIWDNEKKLGMPTKFYISKRDINKYPKAMKGRVLPTDSKKWIFGSQFTIAIENSRQENYFSEKLLGPFLALSIPIYIGCPNIKDYFDERGMFIAKDPEDVIRIAQSLTPETYEKMLPYLKENKRHAEKLMQLEDQYIDAFYFQNIKERAPVAHDK
;
A
#
# COMPACT_ATOMS: atom_id res chain seq x y z
N MET A 1 -15.86 30.18 38.24
CA MET A 1 -17.09 31.02 38.19
C MET A 1 -17.00 32.22 37.24
N LYS A 2 -15.92 33.01 37.19
CA LYS A 2 -15.82 34.19 36.28
C LYS A 2 -15.78 33.85 34.78
N THR A 3 -15.26 32.68 34.40
CA THR A 3 -15.24 32.23 32.98
C THR A 3 -16.63 31.82 32.49
N LEU A 4 -17.42 31.14 33.33
CA LEU A 4 -18.81 30.75 33.00
C LEU A 4 -19.71 31.98 32.81
N TYR A 5 -19.50 33.03 33.62
CA TYR A 5 -20.28 34.28 33.56
C TYR A 5 -20.07 35.07 32.25
N PHE A 6 -18.90 34.94 31.61
CA PHE A 6 -18.60 35.58 30.33
C PHE A 6 -19.39 34.93 29.18
N PHE A 7 -19.60 33.61 29.22
CA PHE A 7 -20.40 32.90 28.23
C PHE A 7 -21.88 33.31 28.30
N PHE A 8 -22.47 33.40 29.49
CA PHE A 8 -23.90 33.69 29.66
C PHE A 8 -24.32 35.13 29.31
N LYS A 9 -23.41 36.11 29.34
CA LYS A 9 -23.75 37.52 29.07
C LYS A 9 -23.84 37.86 27.58
N ASN A 10 -23.30 37.01 26.70
CA ASN A 10 -23.20 37.27 25.27
C ASN A 10 -24.17 36.38 24.49
N LYS A 11 -25.48 36.68 24.60
CA LYS A 11 -26.58 35.90 23.98
C LYS A 11 -26.36 35.63 22.49
N LYS A 12 -25.75 36.56 21.75
CA LYS A 12 -25.40 36.37 20.33
C LYS A 12 -24.34 35.28 20.12
N PHE A 13 -23.33 35.20 20.97
CA PHE A 13 -22.27 34.19 20.87
C PHE A 13 -22.78 32.78 21.22
N LEU A 14 -23.61 32.65 22.27
CA LEU A 14 -24.26 31.38 22.59
C LEU A 14 -25.23 30.94 21.49
N LEU A 15 -26.00 31.88 20.91
CA LEU A 15 -26.89 31.61 19.78
C LEU A 15 -26.09 31.17 18.55
N THR A 16 -24.94 31.79 18.24
CA THR A 16 -24.07 31.37 17.13
C THR A 16 -23.51 29.98 17.35
N ILE A 17 -23.05 29.65 18.57
CA ILE A 17 -22.58 28.29 18.89
C ILE A 17 -23.73 27.29 18.76
N PHE A 18 -24.93 27.62 19.25
CA PHE A 18 -26.11 26.76 19.12
C PHE A 18 -26.52 26.58 17.65
N LEU A 19 -26.45 27.64 16.83
CA LEU A 19 -26.74 27.59 15.41
C LEU A 19 -25.70 26.74 14.66
N LEU A 20 -24.41 26.88 14.99
CA LEU A 20 -23.32 26.07 14.42
C LEU A 20 -23.42 24.61 14.85
N LEU A 21 -23.79 24.35 16.12
CA LEU A 21 -24.08 23.00 16.60
C LEU A 21 -25.32 22.44 15.94
N PHE A 22 -26.38 23.23 15.75
CA PHE A 22 -27.61 22.80 15.08
C PHE A 22 -27.39 22.55 13.58
N LEU A 23 -26.55 23.34 12.92
CA LEU A 23 -26.11 23.13 11.54
C LEU A 23 -25.13 21.95 11.42
N ALA A 24 -24.27 21.72 12.42
CA ALA A 24 -23.38 20.56 12.48
C ALA A 24 -24.17 19.26 12.76
N ILE A 25 -25.11 19.29 13.70
CA ILE A 25 -26.04 18.21 14.02
C ILE A 25 -26.97 17.98 12.83
N GLY A 26 -27.52 19.04 12.25
CA GLY A 26 -28.36 18.98 11.06
C GLY A 26 -27.62 18.40 9.85
N SER A 27 -26.38 18.82 9.59
CA SER A 27 -25.55 18.22 8.54
C SER A 27 -25.09 16.79 8.84
N PHE A 28 -25.06 16.39 10.12
CA PHE A 28 -24.73 15.01 10.54
C PHE A 28 -25.93 14.07 10.40
N PHE A 29 -27.12 14.47 10.90
CA PHE A 29 -28.34 13.66 10.86
C PHE A 29 -29.08 13.72 9.51
N TYR A 30 -28.99 14.85 8.78
CA TYR A 30 -29.61 15.02 7.46
C TYR A 30 -28.62 14.95 6.30
N ARG A 31 -27.40 14.46 6.51
CA ARG A 31 -26.38 14.34 5.44
C ARG A 31 -26.92 13.61 4.23
N GLU A 32 -27.43 12.39 4.42
CA GLU A 32 -27.94 11.55 3.33
C GLU A 32 -29.21 12.14 2.69
N PRO A 33 -30.22 12.62 3.44
CA PRO A 33 -31.34 13.36 2.86
C PRO A 33 -30.93 14.58 2.02
N LEU A 34 -29.97 15.39 2.48
CA LEU A 34 -29.49 16.57 1.76
C LEU A 34 -28.70 16.19 0.51
N VAL A 35 -27.85 15.16 0.59
CA VAL A 35 -27.11 14.61 -0.55
C VAL A 35 -28.09 14.03 -1.58
N ASN A 36 -29.10 13.27 -1.14
CA ASN A 36 -30.16 12.75 -2.01
C ASN A 36 -30.96 13.88 -2.68
N PHE A 37 -31.29 14.94 -1.94
CA PHE A 37 -31.97 16.11 -2.50
C PHE A 37 -31.11 16.81 -3.57
N TYR A 38 -29.82 17.04 -3.29
CA TYR A 38 -28.86 17.57 -4.26
C TYR A 38 -28.80 16.70 -5.53
N PHE A 39 -28.78 15.39 -5.36
CA PHE A 39 -28.74 14.42 -6.45
C PHE A 39 -30.02 14.37 -7.29
N ARG A 40 -31.19 14.59 -6.70
CA ARG A 40 -32.45 14.76 -7.46
C ARG A 40 -32.45 16.02 -8.33
N LEU A 41 -31.76 17.07 -7.89
CA LEU A 41 -31.64 18.32 -8.67
C LEU A 41 -30.52 18.25 -9.72
N THR A 42 -29.53 17.37 -9.54
CA THR A 42 -28.34 17.25 -10.40
C THR A 42 -28.65 17.16 -11.90
N PRO A 43 -29.66 16.39 -12.38
CA PRO A 43 -30.01 16.36 -13.80
C PRO A 43 -30.38 17.72 -14.41
N TRP A 44 -30.84 18.67 -13.59
CA TRP A 44 -31.33 19.98 -14.01
C TRP A 44 -30.26 21.08 -13.91
N VAL A 45 -29.27 20.90 -13.03
CA VAL A 45 -28.27 21.93 -12.71
C VAL A 45 -26.87 21.61 -13.20
N HIS A 46 -26.57 20.34 -13.49
CA HIS A 46 -25.25 19.94 -13.93
C HIS A 46 -25.18 19.84 -15.46
N TRP A 47 -24.50 20.81 -16.06
CA TRP A 47 -24.16 20.78 -17.47
C TRP A 47 -23.28 19.55 -17.76
N GLY A 48 -23.64 18.76 -18.77
CA GLY A 48 -22.96 17.51 -19.14
C GLY A 48 -23.64 16.22 -18.65
N TYR A 49 -24.55 16.27 -17.67
CA TYR A 49 -25.09 15.05 -17.05
C TYR A 49 -25.88 14.16 -18.03
N ALA A 50 -26.68 14.77 -18.91
CA ALA A 50 -27.42 14.03 -19.92
C ALA A 50 -26.48 13.34 -20.93
N GLN A 51 -25.39 14.02 -21.29
CA GLN A 51 -24.35 13.48 -22.17
C GLN A 51 -23.61 12.31 -21.50
N ASP A 52 -23.21 12.46 -20.24
CA ASP A 52 -22.57 11.40 -19.46
C ASP A 52 -23.48 10.16 -19.34
N LYS A 53 -24.77 10.38 -19.09
CA LYS A 53 -25.78 9.31 -19.02
C LYS A 53 -25.91 8.58 -20.35
N ALA A 54 -26.01 9.32 -21.46
CA ALA A 54 -26.07 8.72 -22.79
C ALA A 54 -24.78 7.97 -23.17
N LEU A 55 -23.62 8.46 -22.71
CA LEU A 55 -22.31 7.85 -22.96
C LEU A 55 -22.16 6.51 -22.23
N VAL A 56 -22.59 6.44 -20.97
CA VAL A 56 -22.46 5.26 -20.10
C VAL A 56 -23.51 4.19 -20.39
N LEU A 57 -24.75 4.59 -20.73
CA LEU A 57 -25.89 3.70 -20.88
C LEU A 57 -25.62 2.43 -21.71
N PRO A 58 -24.95 2.46 -22.88
CA PRO A 58 -24.71 1.27 -23.70
C PRO A 58 -23.80 0.21 -23.04
N TYR A 59 -23.05 0.60 -22.00
CA TYR A 59 -22.08 -0.27 -21.32
C TYR A 59 -22.45 -0.52 -19.86
N PHE A 60 -23.56 0.05 -19.39
CA PHE A 60 -24.03 -0.12 -18.02
C PHE A 60 -24.81 -1.43 -17.90
N ASP A 61 -24.40 -2.29 -16.97
CA ASP A 61 -25.10 -3.55 -16.69
C ASP A 61 -25.97 -3.37 -15.46
N GLU A 62 -27.25 -3.06 -15.68
CA GLU A 62 -28.19 -2.80 -14.59
C GLU A 62 -28.43 -4.04 -13.71
N ALA A 63 -28.43 -5.24 -14.29
CA ALA A 63 -28.64 -6.48 -13.56
C ALA A 63 -27.45 -6.78 -12.63
N PHE A 64 -26.22 -6.59 -13.14
CA PHE A 64 -25.02 -6.60 -12.31
C PHE A 64 -25.12 -5.55 -11.20
N TYR A 65 -25.41 -4.30 -11.55
CA TYR A 65 -25.37 -3.19 -10.60
C TYR A 65 -26.37 -3.36 -9.45
N ARG A 66 -27.60 -3.79 -9.75
CA ARG A 66 -28.62 -4.09 -8.73
C ARG A 66 -28.18 -5.24 -7.83
N ARG A 67 -27.58 -6.30 -8.39
CA ARG A 67 -27.10 -7.44 -7.60
C ARG A 67 -25.97 -7.04 -6.66
N GLU A 68 -25.01 -6.23 -7.11
CA GLU A 68 -23.84 -5.86 -6.32
C GLU A 68 -24.12 -4.74 -5.29
N TYR A 69 -25.06 -3.83 -5.58
CA TYR A 69 -25.25 -2.59 -4.82
C TYR A 69 -26.69 -2.33 -4.35
N ASP A 70 -27.50 -3.38 -4.17
CA ASP A 70 -28.90 -3.28 -3.72
C ASP A 70 -29.06 -2.46 -2.43
N ALA A 71 -28.20 -2.68 -1.44
CA ALA A 71 -28.26 -1.97 -0.16
C ALA A 71 -28.02 -0.46 -0.33
N GLU A 72 -27.05 -0.07 -1.15
CA GLU A 72 -26.75 1.33 -1.46
C GLU A 72 -27.87 1.99 -2.29
N LEU A 73 -28.47 1.23 -3.21
CA LEU A 73 -29.63 1.68 -4.00
C LEU A 73 -30.86 1.92 -3.11
N GLN A 74 -31.19 0.98 -2.22
CA GLN A 74 -32.29 1.15 -1.27
C GLN A 74 -32.07 2.34 -0.34
N LYS A 75 -30.84 2.53 0.15
CA LYS A 75 -30.48 3.66 1.02
C LYS A 75 -30.56 5.00 0.30
N SER A 76 -30.17 5.05 -0.97
CA SER A 76 -30.17 6.29 -1.77
C SER A 76 -31.54 6.61 -2.36
N GLY A 77 -32.35 5.59 -2.68
CA GLY A 77 -33.60 5.70 -3.43
C GLY A 77 -33.39 6.18 -4.88
N GLN A 78 -32.19 5.99 -5.43
CA GLN A 78 -31.83 6.38 -6.80
C GLN A 78 -31.96 5.18 -7.75
N GLU A 79 -32.26 5.46 -9.02
CA GLU A 79 -32.13 4.44 -10.06
C GLU A 79 -30.65 4.08 -10.28
N PRO A 80 -30.32 2.83 -10.67
CA PRO A 80 -28.96 2.31 -10.75
C PRO A 80 -27.96 3.19 -11.51
N LEU A 81 -28.31 3.62 -12.72
CA LEU A 81 -27.44 4.43 -13.55
C LEU A 81 -27.18 5.82 -12.95
N ASP A 82 -28.20 6.40 -12.33
CA ASP A 82 -28.09 7.72 -11.70
C ASP A 82 -27.28 7.63 -10.40
N HIS A 83 -27.47 6.55 -9.63
CA HIS A 83 -26.64 6.22 -8.49
C HIS A 83 -25.16 6.10 -8.90
N PHE A 84 -24.85 5.31 -9.92
CA PHE A 84 -23.49 5.14 -10.43
C PHE A 84 -22.86 6.48 -10.84
N LEU A 85 -23.52 7.26 -11.68
CA LEU A 85 -22.96 8.51 -12.21
C LEU A 85 -22.71 9.56 -11.14
N GLN A 86 -23.60 9.63 -10.15
CA GLN A 86 -23.58 10.70 -9.16
C GLN A 86 -22.78 10.34 -7.91
N ARG A 87 -22.81 9.07 -7.48
CA ARG A 87 -22.19 8.64 -6.22
C ARG A 87 -20.77 8.10 -6.38
N SER A 88 -20.37 7.63 -7.57
CA SER A 88 -19.03 7.04 -7.74
C SER A 88 -17.87 8.02 -7.56
N THR A 89 -18.12 9.34 -7.56
CA THR A 89 -17.05 10.36 -7.42
C THR A 89 -17.44 11.70 -6.79
N ARG A 90 -18.61 11.80 -6.14
CA ARG A 90 -19.03 13.06 -5.48
C ARG A 90 -19.32 12.85 -4.00
N LEU A 91 -18.99 13.86 -3.19
CA LEU A 91 -19.40 14.02 -1.79
C LEU A 91 -19.08 12.83 -0.85
N GLY A 92 -17.99 12.12 -1.12
CA GLY A 92 -17.56 10.98 -0.30
C GLY A 92 -18.36 9.69 -0.55
N GLY A 93 -18.88 9.50 -1.76
CA GLY A 93 -19.43 8.22 -2.20
C GLY A 93 -18.36 7.15 -2.44
N GLY A 94 -18.78 5.88 -2.55
CA GLY A 94 -17.90 4.73 -2.75
C GLY A 94 -17.52 4.50 -4.21
N ASP A 95 -16.57 3.60 -4.45
CA ASP A 95 -16.21 3.15 -5.79
C ASP A 95 -17.20 2.06 -6.24
N PHE A 96 -18.10 2.37 -7.16
CA PHE A 96 -19.12 1.45 -7.69
C PHE A 96 -18.81 1.09 -9.14
N ASP A 97 -18.71 -0.19 -9.46
CA ASP A 97 -18.40 -0.65 -10.82
C ASP A 97 -19.67 -0.63 -11.69
N PRO A 98 -19.64 -0.08 -12.91
CA PRO A 98 -20.84 0.02 -13.76
C PRO A 98 -21.21 -1.29 -14.45
N ASN A 99 -20.30 -2.27 -14.46
CA ASN A 99 -20.43 -3.57 -15.11
C ASN A 99 -19.32 -4.52 -14.59
N PRO A 100 -19.34 -5.82 -14.93
CA PRO A 100 -18.37 -6.79 -14.42
C PRO A 100 -16.90 -6.55 -14.84
N TRP A 101 -16.65 -5.76 -15.88
CA TRP A 101 -15.33 -5.69 -16.52
C TRP A 101 -14.60 -4.35 -16.30
N PHE A 102 -15.32 -3.29 -15.90
CA PHE A 102 -14.72 -2.00 -15.56
C PHE A 102 -14.60 -1.87 -14.04
N ASN A 103 -13.36 -1.77 -13.56
CA ASN A 103 -13.08 -1.61 -12.14
C ASN A 103 -12.74 -0.14 -11.85
N VAL A 104 -13.65 0.57 -11.19
CA VAL A 104 -13.54 2.00 -10.88
C VAL A 104 -12.33 2.28 -9.99
N THR A 105 -12.10 1.45 -8.98
CA THR A 105 -10.97 1.62 -8.06
C THR A 105 -9.66 1.45 -8.80
N LEU A 106 -9.53 0.39 -9.59
CA LEU A 106 -8.35 0.12 -10.39
C LEU A 106 -8.07 1.26 -11.36
N TYR A 107 -9.09 1.75 -12.06
CA TYR A 107 -8.95 2.85 -13.01
C TYR A 107 -8.48 4.15 -12.35
N LYS A 108 -9.17 4.57 -11.29
CA LYS A 108 -8.91 5.80 -10.55
C LYS A 108 -7.52 5.82 -9.92
N GLU A 109 -7.08 4.68 -9.38
CA GLU A 109 -5.82 4.60 -8.63
C GLU A 109 -4.59 4.33 -9.53
N ARG A 110 -4.74 3.83 -10.76
CA ARG A 110 -3.60 3.28 -11.54
C ARG A 110 -3.23 4.01 -12.81
N LEU A 111 -4.15 4.79 -13.35
CA LEU A 111 -4.08 5.12 -14.76
C LEU A 111 -4.00 6.64 -14.97
N TRP A 112 -4.95 7.45 -14.47
CA TRP A 112 -4.87 8.92 -14.52
C TRP A 112 -5.65 9.59 -13.38
N PRO A 113 -5.27 10.82 -12.97
CA PRO A 113 -6.15 11.67 -12.18
C PRO A 113 -7.46 11.90 -12.95
N CYS A 114 -8.55 11.36 -12.43
CA CYS A 114 -9.89 11.54 -13.00
C CYS A 114 -10.60 12.68 -12.26
N SER A 115 -10.87 13.79 -12.96
CA SER A 115 -11.72 14.88 -12.46
C SER A 115 -13.17 14.63 -12.87
N GLY A 116 -13.83 13.62 -12.30
CA GLY A 116 -15.19 13.25 -12.71
C GLY A 116 -15.51 11.79 -12.42
N ASN A 117 -16.45 11.20 -13.15
CA ASN A 117 -16.73 9.76 -13.06
C ASN A 117 -15.66 8.96 -13.86
N PRO A 118 -14.98 7.97 -13.27
CA PRO A 118 -13.91 7.19 -13.90
C PRO A 118 -14.33 6.51 -15.20
N PHE A 119 -15.56 6.03 -15.27
CA PHE A 119 -16.04 5.37 -16.47
C PHE A 119 -16.41 6.36 -17.56
N VAL A 120 -16.98 7.50 -17.19
CA VAL A 120 -17.19 8.61 -18.13
C VAL A 120 -15.84 9.06 -18.70
N ASP A 121 -14.84 9.28 -17.85
CA ASP A 121 -13.49 9.65 -18.29
C ASP A 121 -12.88 8.61 -19.25
N PHE A 122 -13.05 7.32 -18.97
CA PHE A 122 -12.58 6.24 -19.83
C PHE A 122 -13.26 6.25 -21.20
N LEU A 123 -14.58 6.42 -21.22
CA LEU A 123 -15.37 6.43 -22.44
C LEU A 123 -15.19 7.72 -23.24
N SER A 124 -14.86 8.83 -22.58
CA SER A 124 -14.68 10.14 -23.20
C SER A 124 -13.27 10.40 -23.74
N GLN A 125 -12.34 9.44 -23.59
CA GLN A 125 -10.99 9.62 -24.11
C GLN A 125 -11.00 9.83 -25.63
N PRO A 126 -10.09 10.66 -26.15
CA PRO A 126 -10.02 10.91 -27.58
C PRO A 126 -9.62 9.64 -28.35
N PRO A 127 -10.00 9.53 -29.64
CA PRO A 127 -9.44 8.55 -30.55
C PRO A 127 -7.90 8.63 -30.60
N LEU A 128 -7.27 7.52 -30.94
CA LEU A 128 -5.84 7.41 -31.20
C LEU A 128 -5.52 8.09 -32.54
N ILE A 129 -4.71 9.15 -32.49
CA ILE A 129 -4.27 9.93 -33.64
C ILE A 129 -2.75 9.88 -33.66
N VAL A 130 -2.19 9.02 -34.50
CA VAL A 130 -0.75 8.84 -34.67
C VAL A 130 -0.39 8.82 -36.15
N PRO A 131 0.79 9.33 -36.55
CA PRO A 131 1.21 9.29 -37.95
C PRO A 131 1.41 7.84 -38.41
N GLU A 132 1.33 7.61 -39.72
CA GLU A 132 1.56 6.27 -40.29
C GLU A 132 2.95 5.72 -39.98
N THR A 133 3.93 6.59 -39.78
CA THR A 133 5.31 6.27 -39.39
C THR A 133 5.47 5.91 -37.90
N ALA A 134 4.42 6.04 -37.09
CA ALA A 134 4.47 5.70 -35.67
C ALA A 134 4.76 4.21 -35.47
N LYS A 135 5.63 3.92 -34.49
CA LYS A 135 5.92 2.55 -34.05
C LYS A 135 4.69 1.89 -33.45
N SER A 136 4.57 0.58 -33.65
CA SER A 136 3.53 -0.23 -33.01
C SER A 136 4.00 -0.78 -31.67
N VAL A 137 3.11 -0.79 -30.68
CA VAL A 137 3.26 -1.51 -29.41
C VAL A 137 2.26 -2.66 -29.42
N GLU A 138 2.78 -3.87 -29.33
CA GLU A 138 1.99 -5.10 -29.30
C GLU A 138 1.76 -5.54 -27.86
N ILE A 139 0.48 -5.72 -27.50
CA ILE A 139 0.04 -6.10 -26.16
C ILE A 139 -0.66 -7.44 -26.27
N TYR A 140 -0.05 -8.47 -25.70
CA TYR A 140 -0.54 -9.83 -25.74
C TYR A 140 -1.41 -10.11 -24.53
N ALA A 141 -2.57 -10.75 -24.70
CA ALA A 141 -3.45 -11.04 -23.57
C ALA A 141 -4.26 -12.32 -23.78
N ASN A 142 -4.33 -13.13 -22.73
CA ASN A 142 -5.35 -14.17 -22.58
C ASN A 142 -6.38 -13.77 -21.52
N GLN A 143 -7.39 -14.60 -21.29
CA GLN A 143 -8.49 -14.32 -20.37
C GLN A 143 -8.04 -13.96 -18.95
N GLU A 144 -6.96 -14.56 -18.45
CA GLU A 144 -6.44 -14.27 -17.11
C GLU A 144 -5.74 -12.91 -17.04
N GLN A 145 -5.31 -12.37 -18.17
CA GLN A 145 -4.50 -11.16 -18.29
C GLN A 145 -5.31 -9.92 -18.72
N PHE A 146 -6.62 -10.03 -18.92
CA PHE A 146 -7.44 -8.96 -19.50
C PHE A 146 -7.40 -7.65 -18.71
N TYR A 147 -7.44 -7.67 -17.37
CA TYR A 147 -7.34 -6.43 -16.58
C TYR A 147 -6.02 -5.71 -16.82
N ARG A 148 -4.90 -6.45 -16.87
CA ARG A 148 -3.58 -5.86 -17.14
C ARG A 148 -3.49 -5.33 -18.57
N ALA A 149 -3.91 -6.13 -19.54
CA ALA A 149 -3.87 -5.74 -20.94
C ALA A 149 -4.76 -4.52 -21.20
N TRP A 150 -5.96 -4.48 -20.61
CA TRP A 150 -6.86 -3.33 -20.62
C TRP A 150 -6.18 -2.06 -20.10
N MET A 151 -5.52 -2.14 -18.93
CA MET A 151 -4.77 -1.00 -18.40
C MET A 151 -3.60 -0.59 -19.29
N ALA A 152 -2.85 -1.55 -19.84
CA ALA A 152 -1.71 -1.26 -20.71
C ALA A 152 -2.16 -0.60 -22.02
N VAL A 153 -3.22 -1.11 -22.66
CA VAL A 153 -3.79 -0.54 -23.88
C VAL A 153 -4.22 0.90 -23.63
N GLU A 154 -5.00 1.14 -22.58
CA GLU A 154 -5.43 2.50 -22.22
C GLU A 154 -4.24 3.42 -21.96
N GLY A 155 -3.20 2.89 -21.29
CA GLY A 155 -1.82 3.41 -21.20
C GLY A 155 -1.33 4.04 -22.49
N PHE A 156 -1.07 3.18 -23.46
CA PHE A 156 -0.43 3.57 -24.71
C PHE A 156 -1.33 4.44 -25.58
N MET A 157 -2.64 4.19 -25.57
CA MET A 157 -3.57 5.00 -26.36
C MET A 157 -3.56 6.46 -25.92
N ARG A 158 -3.55 6.73 -24.61
CA ARG A 158 -3.48 8.10 -24.09
C ARG A 158 -2.15 8.79 -24.32
N MET A 159 -1.07 8.05 -24.55
CA MET A 159 0.22 8.64 -24.92
C MET A 159 0.21 9.26 -26.32
N GLN A 160 -0.72 8.86 -27.20
CA GLN A 160 -0.86 9.40 -28.56
C GLN A 160 0.47 9.37 -29.35
N LYS A 161 1.29 8.34 -29.10
CA LYS A 161 2.65 8.21 -29.65
C LYS A 161 2.83 6.94 -30.48
N PHE A 162 2.07 5.90 -30.17
CA PHE A 162 2.23 4.58 -30.73
C PHE A 162 0.95 4.12 -31.39
N LYS A 163 1.10 3.35 -32.46
CA LYS A 163 0.09 2.40 -32.91
C LYS A 163 -0.08 1.36 -31.80
N VAL A 164 -1.31 1.11 -31.34
CA VAL A 164 -1.56 0.15 -30.26
C VAL A 164 -2.26 -1.08 -30.84
N VAL A 165 -1.64 -2.25 -30.69
CA VAL A 165 -2.13 -3.52 -31.22
C VAL A 165 -2.36 -4.48 -30.06
N LEU A 166 -3.62 -4.87 -29.84
CA LEU A 166 -3.98 -5.96 -28.94
C LEU A 166 -3.90 -7.28 -29.69
N ILE A 167 -3.19 -8.27 -29.14
CA ILE A 167 -3.07 -9.62 -29.68
C ILE A 167 -3.80 -10.58 -28.75
N LEU A 168 -4.87 -11.19 -29.26
CA LEU A 168 -5.67 -12.18 -28.54
C LEU A 168 -5.52 -13.59 -29.13
N PRO A 169 -5.80 -14.67 -28.37
CA PRO A 169 -5.95 -16.00 -28.92
C PRO A 169 -7.03 -16.05 -30.00
N GLU A 170 -6.84 -16.90 -31.02
CA GLU A 170 -7.78 -17.09 -32.15
C GLU A 170 -9.21 -17.43 -31.68
N SER A 171 -9.36 -18.06 -30.51
CA SER A 171 -10.67 -18.35 -29.90
C SER A 171 -11.52 -17.11 -29.60
N PHE A 172 -10.93 -15.91 -29.55
CA PHE A 172 -11.63 -14.65 -29.31
C PHE A 172 -12.02 -13.90 -30.60
N LYS A 173 -11.75 -14.47 -31.79
CA LYS A 173 -12.00 -13.80 -33.08
C LYS A 173 -13.44 -13.33 -33.25
N ASP A 174 -14.38 -14.19 -32.90
CA ASP A 174 -15.81 -13.91 -33.04
C ASP A 174 -16.44 -13.32 -31.75
N ASN A 175 -15.64 -13.18 -30.68
CA ASN A 175 -16.12 -12.70 -29.38
C ASN A 175 -15.04 -11.90 -28.64
N VAL A 176 -14.71 -10.72 -29.16
CA VAL A 176 -13.74 -9.83 -28.53
C VAL A 176 -14.29 -9.32 -27.19
N PRO A 177 -13.52 -9.42 -26.08
CA PRO A 177 -14.00 -9.04 -24.76
C PRO A 177 -14.53 -7.60 -24.69
N THR A 178 -15.65 -7.42 -24.00
CA THR A 178 -16.37 -6.13 -23.92
C THR A 178 -15.52 -4.98 -23.40
N CYS A 179 -14.55 -5.26 -22.51
CA CYS A 179 -13.65 -4.24 -21.97
C CYS A 179 -12.81 -3.52 -23.03
N PHE A 180 -12.55 -4.17 -24.18
CA PHE A 180 -11.80 -3.57 -25.29
C PHE A 180 -12.67 -2.81 -26.29
N GLN A 181 -13.99 -2.99 -26.28
CA GLN A 181 -14.90 -2.41 -27.27
C GLN A 181 -14.83 -0.87 -27.32
N PRO A 182 -14.79 -0.13 -26.19
CA PRO A 182 -14.63 1.32 -26.23
C PRO A 182 -13.27 1.76 -26.82
N MET A 183 -12.22 0.96 -26.64
CA MET A 183 -10.89 1.24 -27.19
C MET A 183 -10.81 0.93 -28.69
N LEU A 184 -11.51 -0.10 -29.18
CA LEU A 184 -11.63 -0.39 -30.63
C LEU A 184 -12.24 0.80 -31.36
N LYS A 185 -13.30 1.40 -30.81
CA LYS A 185 -13.91 2.63 -31.34
C LYS A 185 -12.96 3.83 -31.34
N ARG A 186 -11.94 3.81 -30.48
CA ARG A 186 -10.89 4.83 -30.38
C ARG A 186 -9.62 4.47 -31.16
N GLY A 187 -9.64 3.45 -32.03
CA GLY A 187 -8.50 3.13 -32.89
C GLY A 187 -7.50 2.12 -32.31
N LEU A 188 -7.89 1.35 -31.28
CA LEU A 188 -7.17 0.13 -30.93
C LEU A 188 -7.22 -0.85 -32.11
N MET A 189 -6.06 -1.36 -32.53
CA MET A 189 -5.98 -2.46 -33.50
C MET A 189 -6.04 -3.79 -32.77
N ILE A 190 -6.64 -4.80 -33.40
CA ILE A 190 -6.71 -6.16 -32.87
C ILE A 190 -6.21 -7.16 -33.88
N HIS A 191 -5.31 -8.03 -33.44
CA HIS A 191 -4.86 -9.21 -34.17
C HIS A 191 -5.17 -10.48 -33.37
N PHE A 192 -5.33 -11.58 -34.09
CA PHE A 192 -5.56 -12.90 -33.51
C PHE A 192 -4.36 -13.80 -33.79
N SER A 193 -4.05 -14.66 -32.82
CA SER A 193 -2.94 -15.59 -32.92
C SER A 193 -3.34 -16.99 -32.50
N LYS A 194 -2.80 -17.98 -33.19
CA LYS A 194 -2.93 -19.41 -32.86
C LYS A 194 -1.93 -19.88 -31.81
N ASP A 195 -0.94 -19.05 -31.46
CA ASP A 195 0.07 -19.41 -30.46
C ASP A 195 -0.54 -19.33 -29.04
N PRO A 196 -0.75 -20.46 -28.36
CA PRO A 196 -1.36 -20.49 -27.03
C PRO A 196 -0.41 -20.01 -25.93
N GLN A 197 0.88 -19.79 -26.26
CA GLN A 197 1.91 -19.39 -25.30
C GLN A 197 2.13 -17.87 -25.26
N LEU A 198 1.37 -17.10 -26.05
CA LEU A 198 1.47 -15.65 -26.03
C LEU A 198 1.08 -15.08 -24.67
N SER A 199 1.94 -14.19 -24.19
CA SER A 199 1.80 -13.56 -22.88
C SER A 199 2.35 -12.15 -22.96
N PHE A 200 1.70 -11.20 -22.27
CA PHE A 200 2.20 -9.83 -22.17
C PHE A 200 3.66 -9.79 -21.71
N TYR A 201 4.03 -10.70 -20.81
CA TYR A 201 5.38 -10.86 -20.25
C TYR A 201 6.47 -11.20 -21.27
N HIS A 202 6.09 -11.77 -22.41
CA HIS A 202 7.01 -12.09 -23.49
C HIS A 202 7.00 -11.06 -24.62
N SER A 203 6.20 -9.98 -24.48
CA SER A 203 6.09 -8.93 -25.50
C SER A 203 7.48 -8.34 -25.83
N PRO A 204 7.76 -8.03 -27.11
CA PRO A 204 8.99 -7.36 -27.50
C PRO A 204 9.21 -6.04 -26.77
N PHE A 205 8.10 -5.38 -26.43
CA PHE A 205 8.08 -4.15 -25.67
C PHE A 205 8.63 -4.29 -24.25
N LEU A 206 8.19 -5.28 -23.48
CA LEU A 206 8.75 -5.51 -22.13
C LEU A 206 10.21 -5.96 -22.16
N LYS A 207 10.64 -6.62 -23.24
CA LYS A 207 12.03 -7.07 -23.41
C LYS A 207 13.02 -5.94 -23.70
N ASN A 208 12.56 -4.85 -24.34
CA ASN A 208 13.38 -3.68 -24.65
C ASN A 208 12.50 -2.43 -24.86
N PRO A 209 12.02 -1.80 -23.79
CA PRO A 209 11.12 -0.64 -23.89
C PRO A 209 11.86 0.64 -24.30
N ASP A 210 13.18 0.72 -24.09
CA ASP A 210 14.01 1.84 -24.55
C ASP A 210 13.98 1.96 -26.08
N ALA A 211 13.91 0.83 -26.80
CA ALA A 211 13.73 0.83 -28.27
C ALA A 211 12.43 1.52 -28.73
N TYR A 212 11.46 1.73 -27.83
CA TYR A 212 10.19 2.39 -28.10
C TYR A 212 10.22 3.88 -27.67
N GLY A 213 11.29 4.35 -27.02
CA GLY A 213 11.45 5.76 -26.64
C GLY A 213 10.43 6.23 -25.61
N VAL A 214 9.96 5.33 -24.73
CA VAL A 214 9.05 5.68 -23.62
C VAL A 214 9.78 6.45 -22.52
N THR A 215 11.10 6.29 -22.42
CA THR A 215 11.99 6.94 -21.44
C THR A 215 12.32 8.39 -21.74
N ASP A 216 12.19 8.81 -23.00
CA ASP A 216 12.57 10.14 -23.47
C ASP A 216 11.45 11.18 -23.29
N LEU A 217 10.41 10.82 -22.53
CA LEU A 217 9.35 11.75 -22.20
C LEU A 217 9.93 12.88 -21.34
N PRO A 218 9.71 14.16 -21.71
CA PRO A 218 10.23 15.28 -20.94
C PRO A 218 9.71 15.21 -19.51
N ALA A 219 10.60 15.36 -18.54
CA ALA A 219 10.20 15.54 -17.15
C ALA A 219 9.31 16.79 -17.09
N LEU A 220 8.03 16.61 -16.81
CA LEU A 220 7.09 17.71 -16.68
C LEU A 220 7.56 18.60 -15.52
N LYS A 221 7.82 19.89 -15.79
CA LYS A 221 8.32 20.86 -14.78
C LYS A 221 7.38 21.02 -13.58
N THR A 222 6.09 20.72 -13.75
CA THR A 222 5.03 20.93 -12.76
C THR A 222 3.97 19.82 -12.76
N ALA A 223 4.20 18.67 -13.40
CA ALA A 223 3.22 17.61 -13.26
C ALA A 223 3.23 17.15 -11.81
N PRO A 224 2.10 17.23 -11.13
CA PRO A 224 2.06 16.78 -9.78
C PRO A 224 2.35 15.28 -9.84
N PRO A 225 3.17 14.80 -8.90
CA PRO A 225 3.89 13.55 -9.03
C PRO A 225 2.96 12.30 -9.13
N GLU A 226 1.65 12.53 -8.98
CA GLU A 226 0.52 11.71 -9.37
C GLU A 226 0.22 11.54 -10.88
N MET A 227 1.05 12.05 -11.81
CA MET A 227 0.78 11.99 -13.26
C MET A 227 1.79 11.16 -14.09
N VAL A 228 2.70 10.40 -13.48
CA VAL A 228 3.71 9.62 -14.22
C VAL A 228 3.24 8.18 -14.46
N ILE A 229 2.78 7.92 -15.68
CA ILE A 229 2.08 6.68 -16.09
C ILE A 229 3.04 5.51 -16.39
N THR A 230 4.33 5.76 -16.63
CA THR A 230 5.29 4.68 -16.91
C THR A 230 6.69 5.08 -16.51
N ARG A 231 7.33 4.33 -15.61
CA ARG A 231 8.78 4.42 -15.39
C ARG A 231 9.45 3.13 -15.83
N PHE A 232 10.40 3.23 -16.74
CA PHE A 232 11.27 2.12 -17.07
C PHE A 232 12.29 1.90 -15.96
N ARG A 233 12.55 0.64 -15.62
CA ARG A 233 13.57 0.35 -14.62
C ARG A 233 14.33 -0.95 -14.85
N ARG A 234 15.65 -0.83 -14.75
CA ARG A 234 16.61 -1.93 -14.81
C ARG A 234 17.00 -2.41 -13.41
N TYR A 235 16.90 -3.70 -13.14
CA TYR A 235 17.42 -4.32 -11.90
C TYR A 235 17.79 -5.76 -12.06
N GLN A 236 18.97 -6.10 -11.52
CA GLN A 236 19.53 -7.44 -11.59
C GLN A 236 19.46 -8.05 -13.01
N GLY A 237 19.57 -7.20 -14.04
CA GLY A 237 19.52 -7.61 -15.45
C GLY A 237 18.14 -7.64 -16.10
N TYR A 238 17.05 -7.40 -15.37
CA TYR A 238 15.69 -7.38 -15.93
C TYR A 238 15.16 -5.97 -16.21
N GLU A 239 14.41 -5.87 -17.30
CA GLU A 239 13.83 -4.66 -17.86
C GLU A 239 12.30 -4.76 -17.72
N TYR A 240 11.65 -3.75 -17.10
CA TYR A 240 10.20 -3.75 -16.97
C TYR A 240 9.61 -2.34 -16.84
N ILE A 241 8.30 -2.29 -17.06
CA ILE A 241 7.50 -1.09 -17.10
C ILE A 241 6.68 -0.94 -15.84
N MET A 242 6.96 0.16 -15.13
CA MET A 242 6.23 0.56 -13.95
C MET A 242 5.06 1.45 -14.32
N HIS A 243 3.83 0.94 -14.35
CA HIS A 243 2.66 1.80 -14.24
C HIS A 243 2.63 2.36 -12.80
N ARG A 244 2.98 3.64 -12.55
CA ARG A 244 2.96 4.21 -11.18
C ARG A 244 1.51 4.49 -10.76
N LEU A 245 1.17 4.53 -9.46
CA LEU A 245 1.07 5.80 -8.74
C LEU A 245 1.17 5.78 -7.19
N TYR A 246 1.97 6.73 -6.66
CA TYR A 246 1.99 7.52 -5.38
C TYR A 246 1.95 6.91 -3.95
N ASN A 247 2.90 7.16 -3.01
CA ASN A 247 3.17 8.38 -2.17
C ASN A 247 4.67 8.63 -1.83
N GLY A 248 5.10 9.89 -1.64
CA GLY A 248 6.48 10.28 -1.24
C GLY A 248 6.81 9.82 0.18
N THR A 249 7.88 9.06 0.42
CA THR A 249 9.23 9.59 0.67
C THR A 249 10.19 8.40 0.85
N HIS A 250 11.40 8.50 0.29
CA HIS A 250 12.55 7.56 0.45
C HIS A 250 12.49 6.21 -0.29
N TRP A 251 12.89 6.25 -1.57
CA TRP A 251 12.74 5.15 -2.54
C TRP A 251 14.06 4.47 -2.97
N LYS A 252 15.19 4.73 -2.32
CA LYS A 252 16.53 4.40 -2.85
C LYS A 252 17.35 3.46 -1.95
N LYS A 253 18.02 2.47 -2.56
CA LYS A 253 19.20 1.76 -2.02
C LYS A 253 20.38 2.07 -2.94
N ASN A 254 21.44 2.67 -2.40
CA ASN A 254 22.65 3.04 -3.15
C ASN A 254 22.43 4.08 -4.28
N GLY A 255 21.65 5.14 -4.01
CA GLY A 255 21.45 6.22 -5.00
C GLY A 255 20.48 5.90 -6.15
N LEU A 256 20.15 4.62 -6.33
CA LEU A 256 19.19 4.08 -7.28
C LEU A 256 17.94 3.58 -6.54
N ILE A 257 16.79 3.56 -7.24
CA ILE A 257 15.47 3.25 -6.63
C ILE A 257 15.38 1.74 -6.23
N ASN A 258 14.33 1.20 -5.57
CA ASN A 258 14.12 -0.26 -5.37
C ASN A 258 13.26 -0.94 -6.48
N PRO A 259 13.68 -2.03 -7.15
CA PRO A 259 13.21 -2.30 -8.50
C PRO A 259 12.26 -3.50 -8.61
N ARG A 260 11.18 -3.42 -7.85
CA ARG A 260 10.06 -4.35 -7.94
C ARG A 260 8.81 -3.58 -8.30
N MET A 261 8.66 -3.15 -9.56
CA MET A 261 7.33 -2.71 -10.01
C MET A 261 7.00 -3.18 -11.44
N LEU A 262 6.84 -4.49 -11.63
CA LEU A 262 5.54 -4.91 -12.17
C LEU A 262 4.53 -4.63 -11.05
N ASN A 263 3.41 -4.01 -11.38
CA ASN A 263 2.56 -3.27 -10.46
C ASN A 263 1.91 -4.16 -9.36
N PHE A 264 2.71 -4.62 -8.38
CA PHE A 264 2.53 -5.80 -7.51
C PHE A 264 2.75 -5.57 -6.02
N ALA A 265 2.72 -4.34 -5.54
CA ALA A 265 2.79 -4.08 -4.11
C ALA A 265 1.93 -2.88 -3.76
N HIS A 266 0.89 -3.15 -2.96
CA HIS A 266 0.60 -2.22 -1.89
C HIS A 266 1.49 -2.62 -0.71
N TYR A 267 2.62 -1.93 -0.58
CA TYR A 267 3.41 -2.01 0.63
C TYR A 267 2.83 -0.97 1.60
N CYS A 268 2.01 -1.41 2.54
CA CYS A 268 1.56 -0.54 3.61
C CYS A 268 2.78 -0.32 4.52
N PHE A 269 3.49 0.79 4.30
CA PHE A 269 4.62 1.23 5.12
C PHE A 269 4.22 1.55 6.57
N GLU A 270 2.96 1.31 6.91
CA GLU A 270 2.24 1.90 7.99
C GLU A 270 1.21 0.85 8.45
N PRO A 271 1.08 0.57 9.76
CA PRO A 271 0.03 -0.28 10.29
C PRO A 271 -1.34 0.03 9.68
N ILE A 272 -2.29 -0.90 9.76
CA ILE A 272 -3.66 -0.66 9.25
C ILE A 272 -4.24 0.69 9.76
N GLU A 273 -3.95 1.05 11.02
CA GLU A 273 -4.32 2.35 11.63
C GLU A 273 -3.86 3.59 10.84
N PHE A 274 -2.82 3.43 10.02
CA PHE A 274 -2.17 4.47 9.23
C PHE A 274 -2.30 4.23 7.71
N SER A 275 -3.04 3.20 7.28
CA SER A 275 -3.27 2.94 5.86
C SER A 275 -4.13 4.05 5.22
N PRO A 276 -3.73 4.61 4.07
CA PRO A 276 -4.58 5.55 3.34
C PRO A 276 -5.80 4.87 2.70
N PHE A 277 -5.83 3.53 2.68
CA PHE A 277 -6.89 2.71 2.07
C PHE A 277 -7.96 2.27 3.08
N GLY A 278 -7.94 2.73 4.33
CA GLY A 278 -8.97 2.39 5.31
C GLY A 278 -8.54 2.72 6.72
N ARG A 279 -9.49 3.10 7.57
CA ARG A 279 -9.23 3.27 9.01
C ARG A 279 -9.24 1.95 9.75
N GLU A 280 -9.96 0.97 9.21
CA GLU A 280 -10.13 -0.36 9.79
C GLU A 280 -9.60 -1.45 8.84
N GLU A 281 -9.23 -2.59 9.40
CA GLU A 281 -8.70 -3.74 8.64
C GLU A 281 -9.68 -4.21 7.56
N TYR A 282 -10.97 -4.21 7.87
CA TYR A 282 -12.02 -4.58 6.92
C TYR A 282 -12.05 -3.66 5.69
N GLU A 283 -11.96 -2.33 5.90
CA GLU A 283 -11.95 -1.35 4.81
C GLU A 283 -10.70 -1.52 3.94
N PHE A 284 -9.55 -1.72 4.58
CA PHE A 284 -8.29 -2.01 3.90
C PHE A 284 -8.40 -3.27 3.04
N LYS A 285 -8.87 -4.40 3.61
CA LYS A 285 -9.05 -5.67 2.90
C LYS A 285 -9.98 -5.50 1.71
N LYS A 286 -11.13 -4.86 1.89
CA LYS A 286 -12.10 -4.60 0.81
C LYS A 286 -11.46 -3.80 -0.33
N ASN A 287 -10.70 -2.74 -0.02
CA ASN A 287 -10.02 -1.94 -1.03
C ASN A 287 -8.92 -2.74 -1.75
N MET A 288 -8.13 -3.54 -1.04
CA MET A 288 -7.12 -4.39 -1.66
C MET A 288 -7.74 -5.49 -2.54
N GLN A 289 -8.86 -6.08 -2.13
CA GLN A 289 -9.61 -7.04 -2.94
C GLN A 289 -10.12 -6.40 -4.24
N ARG A 290 -10.59 -5.13 -4.18
CA ARG A 290 -10.99 -4.38 -5.38
C ARG A 290 -9.81 -4.12 -6.30
N LEU A 291 -8.62 -3.86 -5.77
CA LEU A 291 -7.42 -3.66 -6.58
C LEU A 291 -6.88 -4.96 -7.17
N ALA A 292 -7.01 -6.08 -6.44
CA ALA A 292 -6.35 -7.35 -6.76
C ALA A 292 -6.48 -7.86 -8.21
N PRO A 293 -7.61 -7.72 -8.92
CA PRO A 293 -7.72 -8.16 -10.31
C PRO A 293 -6.73 -7.49 -11.27
N GLY A 294 -6.22 -6.31 -10.94
CA GLY A 294 -5.16 -5.65 -11.72
C GLY A 294 -3.77 -6.24 -11.52
N PHE A 295 -3.65 -7.36 -10.80
CA PHE A 295 -2.40 -7.92 -10.32
C PHE A 295 -2.38 -9.46 -10.49
N ASP A 296 -1.33 -10.02 -11.07
CA ASP A 296 -1.02 -11.46 -11.07
C ASP A 296 -0.21 -11.91 -9.84
N LEU A 297 0.41 -10.98 -9.09
CA LEU A 297 1.07 -11.23 -7.80
C LEU A 297 0.84 -10.06 -6.83
N MET A 298 0.44 -10.33 -5.59
CA MET A 298 0.34 -9.33 -4.53
C MET A 298 1.15 -9.80 -3.34
N LEU A 299 2.05 -8.95 -2.84
CA LEU A 299 2.87 -9.22 -1.66
C LEU A 299 2.38 -8.32 -0.52
N ILE A 300 1.58 -8.86 0.40
CA ILE A 300 0.96 -8.11 1.51
C ILE A 300 1.10 -8.91 2.81
N ASP A 301 1.21 -8.24 3.95
CA ASP A 301 1.27 -8.85 5.29
C ASP A 301 -0.07 -9.40 5.80
N SER A 302 -1.15 -9.12 5.08
CA SER A 302 -2.52 -9.39 5.49
C SER A 302 -3.19 -10.33 4.49
N ASN A 303 -3.87 -11.36 5.00
CA ASN A 303 -4.66 -12.23 4.15
C ASN A 303 -5.93 -11.51 3.68
N ILE A 304 -6.00 -11.23 2.38
CA ILE A 304 -7.13 -10.57 1.72
C ILE A 304 -8.01 -11.54 0.91
N GLY A 305 -7.72 -12.85 0.93
CA GLY A 305 -8.56 -13.86 0.27
C GLY A 305 -8.53 -13.84 -1.26
N THR A 306 -7.42 -13.45 -1.87
CA THR A 306 -7.26 -13.40 -3.33
C THR A 306 -6.24 -14.42 -3.83
N LYS A 307 -6.48 -15.03 -5.01
CA LYS A 307 -5.65 -16.12 -5.56
C LYS A 307 -4.20 -15.75 -5.87
N ASN A 308 -3.98 -14.47 -6.15
CA ASN A 308 -2.71 -13.85 -6.52
C ASN A 308 -1.89 -13.38 -5.30
N LEU A 309 -2.39 -13.55 -4.07
CA LEU A 309 -1.70 -13.13 -2.85
C LEU A 309 -0.57 -14.09 -2.48
N ARG A 310 0.55 -13.51 -2.03
CA ARG A 310 1.57 -14.18 -1.20
C ARG A 310 1.78 -13.33 0.05
N ILE A 311 1.74 -13.99 1.21
CA ILE A 311 1.92 -13.31 2.49
C ILE A 311 3.41 -13.05 2.70
N ILE A 312 3.76 -11.78 2.91
CA ILE A 312 5.09 -11.39 3.38
C ILE A 312 4.91 -10.75 4.75
N PRO A 313 5.33 -11.42 5.83
CA PRO A 313 5.11 -10.90 7.16
C PRO A 313 6.04 -9.70 7.40
N GLY A 314 5.48 -8.52 7.59
CA GLY A 314 6.21 -7.37 8.11
C GLY A 314 7.37 -6.80 7.25
N TYR A 315 8.26 -6.03 7.89
CA TYR A 315 9.42 -5.37 7.23
C TYR A 315 10.62 -6.31 7.24
N MET A 316 10.82 -6.99 6.12
CA MET A 316 11.86 -8.01 5.98
C MET A 316 13.24 -7.44 5.62
N PHE A 317 13.71 -6.45 6.40
CA PHE A 317 15.08 -5.94 6.29
C PHE A 317 15.69 -5.65 7.65
N SER A 318 17.03 -5.62 7.70
CA SER A 318 17.78 -5.16 8.86
C SER A 318 18.68 -3.98 8.49
N HIS A 319 18.60 -2.89 9.24
CA HIS A 319 19.50 -1.73 9.08
C HIS A 319 20.86 -1.94 9.77
N ILE A 320 21.35 -3.18 9.82
CA ILE A 320 22.59 -3.56 10.49
C ILE A 320 23.37 -4.55 9.64
N ASP A 321 24.70 -4.42 9.69
CA ASP A 321 25.62 -5.47 9.31
C ASP A 321 26.02 -6.24 10.59
N PRO A 322 25.66 -7.53 10.73
CA PRO A 322 26.03 -8.33 11.89
C PRO A 322 27.53 -8.37 12.17
N LYS A 323 28.39 -8.14 11.17
CA LYS A 323 29.85 -8.09 11.33
C LYS A 323 30.33 -6.87 12.11
N GLU A 324 29.54 -5.80 12.14
CA GLU A 324 29.84 -4.58 12.90
C GLU A 324 29.37 -4.67 14.36
N ILE A 325 28.77 -5.79 14.76
CA ILE A 325 28.19 -5.97 16.09
C ILE A 325 29.19 -6.75 16.95
N PRO A 326 29.48 -6.30 18.19
CA PRO A 326 30.33 -7.06 19.11
C PRO A 326 29.80 -8.49 19.31
N SER A 327 30.71 -9.46 19.24
CA SER A 327 30.43 -10.87 19.51
C SER A 327 30.12 -11.10 20.99
N GLU A 328 30.89 -10.46 21.86
CA GLU A 328 30.63 -10.42 23.30
C GLU A 328 29.54 -9.40 23.63
N LYS A 329 28.57 -9.82 24.43
CA LYS A 329 27.43 -9.01 24.85
C LYS A 329 27.55 -8.66 26.33
N LYS A 330 27.24 -7.42 26.68
CA LYS A 330 27.18 -6.97 28.07
C LYS A 330 25.85 -7.36 28.72
N TYR A 331 25.89 -7.77 29.99
CA TYR A 331 24.70 -7.98 30.81
C TYR A 331 24.01 -6.64 31.13
N GLU A 332 23.23 -6.16 30.17
CA GLU A 332 22.52 -4.88 30.21
C GLU A 332 21.32 -4.93 29.25
N ILE A 333 20.35 -4.01 29.41
CA ILE A 333 19.23 -3.81 28.48
C ILE A 333 19.44 -2.56 27.64
N SER A 334 19.34 -2.68 26.32
CA SER A 334 19.29 -1.52 25.42
C SER A 334 17.87 -1.18 24.97
N PHE A 335 17.68 0.11 24.64
CA PHE A 335 16.44 0.60 24.06
C PHE A 335 16.71 1.81 23.16
N LEU A 336 16.03 1.88 22.02
CA LEU A 336 16.03 3.06 21.15
C LEU A 336 14.65 3.70 21.18
N LEU A 337 14.57 4.88 21.79
CA LEU A 337 13.38 5.70 21.71
C LEU A 337 13.33 6.40 20.33
N SER A 338 12.30 6.06 19.56
CA SER A 338 11.95 6.72 18.30
C SER A 338 10.50 7.21 18.33
N LEU A 339 10.30 8.49 18.00
CA LEU A 339 9.01 9.18 18.07
C LEU A 339 8.25 9.24 16.72
N GLY A 340 8.76 8.64 15.64
CA GLY A 340 8.09 8.70 14.33
C GLY A 340 7.89 10.12 13.79
N GLY A 341 6.83 10.35 13.01
CA GLY A 341 6.62 11.60 12.25
C GLY A 341 6.19 12.85 13.03
N LYS A 342 5.82 12.75 14.33
CA LYS A 342 5.30 13.88 15.12
C LYS A 342 6.18 14.22 16.34
N GLY A 343 5.98 15.40 16.94
CA GLY A 343 6.76 15.90 18.10
C GLY A 343 6.24 15.40 19.45
N MET A 344 7.05 15.51 20.51
CA MET A 344 6.82 14.84 21.81
C MET A 344 5.46 15.14 22.47
N ASP A 345 4.93 16.36 22.29
CA ASP A 345 3.66 16.80 22.89
C ASP A 345 2.41 16.12 22.28
N SER A 346 2.52 15.59 21.06
CA SER A 346 1.42 14.89 20.39
C SER A 346 1.14 13.49 20.95
N PHE A 347 2.11 12.89 21.66
CA PHE A 347 2.05 11.50 22.14
C PHE A 347 1.48 11.35 23.56
N ARG A 348 1.32 12.47 24.29
CA ARG A 348 0.61 12.50 25.57
C ARG A 348 -0.90 12.71 25.43
N THR A 349 -1.36 13.13 24.23
CA THR A 349 -2.73 13.59 23.99
C THR A 349 -3.49 12.79 22.93
N ARG A 350 -2.80 11.99 22.10
CA ARG A 350 -3.43 11.05 21.16
C ARG A 350 -2.91 9.63 21.43
N GLY A 351 -3.77 8.80 22.00
CA GLY A 351 -3.48 7.42 22.38
C GLY A 351 -3.38 6.45 21.20
N SER A 352 -2.41 6.64 20.30
CA SER A 352 -1.94 5.50 19.50
C SER A 352 -1.15 4.59 20.44
N PHE A 353 -1.73 3.42 20.71
CA PHE A 353 -1.59 2.64 21.93
C PHE A 353 -0.15 2.19 22.27
N ILE A 354 0.81 2.28 21.33
CA ILE A 354 2.18 1.76 21.49
C ILE A 354 3.29 2.84 21.52
N TYR A 355 3.09 4.03 20.94
CA TYR A 355 4.08 5.11 21.11
C TYR A 355 4.14 5.60 22.55
N HIS A 356 3.01 5.55 23.25
CA HIS A 356 2.94 5.82 24.68
C HIS A 356 3.75 4.80 25.50
N PHE A 357 3.75 3.53 25.11
CA PHE A 357 4.51 2.47 25.80
C PHE A 357 6.02 2.76 25.80
N ARG A 358 6.54 3.24 24.67
CA ARG A 358 7.96 3.62 24.55
C ARG A 358 8.35 4.72 25.53
N MET A 359 7.46 5.69 25.75
CA MET A 359 7.68 6.76 26.72
C MET A 359 7.59 6.26 28.16
N ILE A 360 6.60 5.41 28.49
CA ILE A 360 6.50 4.81 29.82
C ILE A 360 7.78 4.05 30.15
N ILE A 361 8.30 3.25 29.21
CA ILE A 361 9.54 2.49 29.40
C ILE A 361 10.74 3.44 29.60
N TRP A 362 10.84 4.50 28.79
CA TRP A 362 11.87 5.51 28.95
C TRP A 362 11.82 6.16 30.35
N ASP A 363 10.65 6.60 30.78
CA ASP A 363 10.44 7.29 32.06
C ASP A 363 10.65 6.35 33.27
N ASN A 364 10.50 5.03 33.07
CA ASN A 364 10.69 4.00 34.10
C ASN A 364 12.01 3.24 33.96
N GLU A 365 13.01 3.75 33.22
CA GLU A 365 14.31 3.11 33.03
C GLU A 365 14.94 2.63 34.35
N LYS A 366 14.90 3.46 35.40
CA LYS A 366 15.47 3.12 36.72
C LYS A 366 14.78 1.94 37.40
N LYS A 367 13.51 1.65 37.05
CA LYS A 367 12.76 0.53 37.61
C LYS A 367 13.12 -0.82 36.99
N LEU A 368 13.88 -0.84 35.88
CA LEU A 368 14.28 -2.09 35.23
C LEU A 368 15.21 -2.96 36.08
N GLY A 369 15.87 -2.40 37.09
CA GLY A 369 16.61 -3.18 38.09
C GLY A 369 17.96 -3.74 37.62
N MET A 370 18.43 -3.35 36.43
CA MET A 370 19.72 -3.79 35.88
C MET A 370 20.37 -2.68 35.03
N PRO A 371 21.66 -2.82 34.63
CA PRO A 371 22.31 -1.83 33.78
C PRO A 371 21.56 -1.60 32.47
N THR A 372 21.47 -0.35 32.03
CA THR A 372 20.72 0.05 30.82
C THR A 372 21.55 0.90 29.87
N LYS A 373 21.18 0.83 28.59
CA LYS A 373 21.78 1.61 27.51
C LYS A 373 20.71 2.18 26.59
N PHE A 374 20.00 3.22 27.05
CA PHE A 374 18.96 3.85 26.23
C PHE A 374 19.51 4.98 25.38
N TYR A 375 19.00 5.05 24.15
CA TYR A 375 19.33 6.06 23.15
C TYR A 375 18.09 6.75 22.58
N ILE A 376 18.26 7.97 22.09
CA ILE A 376 17.29 8.64 21.21
C ILE A 376 17.77 8.64 19.76
N SER A 377 16.81 8.64 18.82
CA SER A 377 17.07 8.74 17.36
C SER A 377 17.88 10.00 17.01
N LYS A 378 18.97 9.83 16.23
CA LYS A 378 19.77 10.94 15.70
C LYS A 378 19.03 11.76 14.65
N ARG A 379 18.23 11.12 13.78
CA ARG A 379 17.39 11.79 12.76
C ARG A 379 16.42 12.79 13.37
N ASP A 380 15.91 12.45 14.55
CA ASP A 380 14.82 13.17 15.19
C ASP A 380 15.30 14.00 16.39
N ILE A 381 16.61 14.27 16.51
CA ILE A 381 17.18 14.90 17.71
C ILE A 381 16.47 16.20 18.11
N ASN A 382 15.98 16.97 17.14
CA ASN A 382 15.26 18.22 17.37
C ASN A 382 13.86 18.05 17.96
N LYS A 383 13.27 16.85 17.87
CA LYS A 383 11.97 16.52 18.46
C LYS A 383 12.06 16.21 19.97
N TYR A 384 13.26 16.01 20.50
CA TYR A 384 13.48 15.65 21.91
C TYR A 384 13.88 16.87 22.77
N PRO A 385 13.49 16.89 24.06
CA PRO A 385 13.96 17.87 25.04
C PRO A 385 15.48 17.92 25.12
N LYS A 386 16.00 19.11 25.42
CA LYS A 386 17.45 19.35 25.60
C LYS A 386 18.08 18.34 26.59
N ALA A 387 17.37 17.99 27.66
CA ALA A 387 17.81 17.04 28.67
C ALA A 387 18.09 15.62 28.12
N MET A 388 17.43 15.20 27.04
CA MET A 388 17.60 13.87 26.44
C MET A 388 18.71 13.83 25.38
N LYS A 389 19.13 14.99 24.85
CA LYS A 389 20.07 15.06 23.71
C LYS A 389 21.45 14.49 24.01
N GLY A 390 21.84 14.42 25.28
CA GLY A 390 23.09 13.75 25.70
C GLY A 390 23.11 12.25 25.46
N ARG A 391 21.97 11.63 25.16
CA ARG A 391 21.81 10.19 24.90
C ARG A 391 21.48 9.88 23.44
N VAL A 392 21.81 10.79 22.52
CA VAL A 392 21.63 10.54 21.09
C VAL A 392 22.52 9.40 20.62
N LEU A 393 22.04 8.61 19.66
CA LEU A 393 22.90 7.64 18.98
C LEU A 393 24.15 8.34 18.40
N PRO A 394 25.36 7.77 18.56
CA PRO A 394 26.59 8.37 18.01
C PRO A 394 26.52 8.59 16.49
N THR A 395 25.99 7.61 15.79
CA THR A 395 25.64 7.67 14.35
C THR A 395 24.20 7.26 14.16
N ASP A 396 23.65 7.43 12.96
CA ASP A 396 22.30 6.98 12.64
C ASP A 396 22.16 5.43 12.53
N SER A 397 23.23 4.69 12.81
CA SER A 397 23.22 3.23 12.79
C SER A 397 22.62 2.67 14.08
N LYS A 398 21.71 1.71 13.94
CA LYS A 398 21.14 0.97 15.08
C LYS A 398 22.14 0.00 15.74
N LYS A 399 23.34 -0.20 15.18
CA LYS A 399 24.34 -1.11 15.78
C LYS A 399 24.66 -0.81 17.25
N TRP A 400 24.56 0.46 17.67
CA TRP A 400 24.90 0.91 19.01
C TRP A 400 24.03 0.33 20.13
N ILE A 401 22.81 -0.12 19.81
CA ILE A 401 21.92 -0.79 20.77
C ILE A 401 22.14 -2.30 20.84
N PHE A 402 22.98 -2.88 19.98
CA PHE A 402 23.12 -4.33 19.87
C PHE A 402 24.37 -4.92 20.55
N GLY A 403 25.06 -4.13 21.37
CA GLY A 403 26.12 -4.63 22.26
C GLY A 403 25.62 -5.20 23.59
N SER A 404 24.32 -5.08 23.86
CA SER A 404 23.65 -5.53 25.06
C SER A 404 23.09 -6.95 24.86
N GLN A 405 23.04 -7.75 25.91
CA GLN A 405 22.45 -9.11 25.87
C GLN A 405 20.94 -9.08 25.62
N PHE A 406 20.28 -7.99 26.03
CA PHE A 406 18.83 -7.81 25.91
C PHE A 406 18.51 -6.48 25.21
N THR A 407 17.49 -6.48 24.34
CA THR A 407 17.03 -5.28 23.63
C THR A 407 15.52 -5.17 23.69
N ILE A 408 15.01 -4.02 24.12
CA ILE A 408 13.57 -3.74 24.07
C ILE A 408 13.18 -3.43 22.62
N ALA A 409 12.29 -4.25 22.06
CA ALA A 409 11.87 -4.20 20.66
C ALA A 409 10.35 -3.99 20.58
N ILE A 410 9.91 -2.79 20.22
CA ILE A 410 8.50 -2.41 20.26
C ILE A 410 8.05 -1.92 18.90
N GLU A 411 7.07 -2.60 18.31
CA GLU A 411 6.48 -2.23 17.03
C GLU A 411 5.65 -0.95 17.10
N ASN A 412 5.18 -0.45 15.96
CA ASN A 412 4.32 0.73 15.94
C ASN A 412 2.86 0.41 16.30
N SER A 413 2.46 -0.85 16.11
CA SER A 413 1.12 -1.38 16.37
C SER A 413 1.23 -2.86 16.78
N ARG A 414 0.12 -3.41 17.28
CA ARG A 414 -0.05 -4.83 17.57
C ARG A 414 -1.00 -5.40 16.53
N GLN A 415 -0.47 -6.18 15.59
CA GLN A 415 -1.20 -6.69 14.44
C GLN A 415 -0.63 -8.06 14.04
N GLU A 416 -1.50 -8.98 13.60
CA GLU A 416 -1.05 -10.28 13.09
C GLU A 416 -0.13 -10.11 11.89
N ASN A 417 0.86 -10.99 11.78
CA ASN A 417 1.89 -11.00 10.73
C ASN A 417 2.73 -9.72 10.63
N TYR A 418 2.66 -8.82 11.62
CA TYR A 418 3.34 -7.53 11.63
C TYR A 418 4.51 -7.48 12.62
N PHE A 419 5.71 -7.68 12.09
CA PHE A 419 6.98 -7.41 12.79
C PHE A 419 7.96 -6.70 11.85
N SER A 420 9.00 -6.08 12.37
CA SER A 420 9.88 -5.23 11.56
C SER A 420 11.36 -5.43 11.86
N GLU A 421 12.18 -4.53 11.33
CA GLU A 421 13.60 -4.44 11.65
C GLU A 421 13.85 -4.29 13.16
N LYS A 422 12.84 -3.88 13.94
CA LYS A 422 12.91 -3.77 15.41
C LYS A 422 13.03 -5.12 16.08
N LEU A 423 12.39 -6.17 15.54
CA LEU A 423 12.54 -7.55 16.02
C LEU A 423 13.68 -8.29 15.32
N LEU A 424 13.81 -8.12 14.00
CA LEU A 424 14.85 -8.79 13.22
C LEU A 424 16.25 -8.34 13.62
N GLY A 425 16.43 -7.05 13.97
CA GLY A 425 17.70 -6.50 14.42
C GLY A 425 18.30 -7.26 15.62
N PRO A 426 17.58 -7.38 16.76
CA PRO A 426 17.99 -8.20 17.90
C PRO A 426 18.37 -9.64 17.53
N PHE A 427 17.56 -10.35 16.73
CA PHE A 427 17.88 -11.72 16.32
C PHE A 427 19.19 -11.81 15.54
N LEU A 428 19.38 -10.97 14.53
CA LEU A 428 20.59 -10.95 13.71
C LEU A 428 21.84 -10.58 14.51
N ALA A 429 21.65 -9.70 15.49
CA ALA A 429 22.67 -9.26 16.43
C ALA A 429 22.98 -10.25 17.55
N LEU A 430 22.18 -11.31 17.74
CA LEU A 430 22.19 -12.14 18.94
C LEU A 430 22.02 -11.30 20.22
N SER A 431 21.01 -10.44 20.24
CA SER A 431 20.48 -9.80 21.45
C SER A 431 19.06 -10.32 21.68
N ILE A 432 18.75 -10.77 22.89
CA ILE A 432 17.44 -11.32 23.23
C ILE A 432 16.41 -10.19 23.25
N PRO A 433 15.38 -10.24 22.39
CA PRO A 433 14.39 -9.19 22.37
C PRO A 433 13.41 -9.33 23.55
N ILE A 434 13.09 -8.20 24.18
CA ILE A 434 11.88 -8.03 25.00
C ILE A 434 10.86 -7.33 24.10
N TYR A 435 9.91 -8.11 23.58
CA TYR A 435 9.14 -7.79 22.37
C TYR A 435 7.68 -7.41 22.65
N ILE A 436 7.20 -6.36 21.98
CA ILE A 436 5.76 -6.01 21.89
C ILE A 436 5.44 -5.74 20.41
N GLY A 437 4.51 -6.50 19.83
CA GLY A 437 4.11 -6.32 18.42
C GLY A 437 3.17 -7.41 17.92
N CYS A 438 3.68 -8.36 17.14
CA CYS A 438 2.92 -9.41 16.45
C CYS A 438 2.25 -10.42 17.42
N PRO A 439 0.90 -10.54 17.47
CA PRO A 439 0.20 -11.51 18.30
C PRO A 439 0.47 -12.99 17.94
N ASN A 440 0.73 -13.30 16.68
CA ASN A 440 0.97 -14.65 16.19
C ASN A 440 2.47 -14.89 15.87
N ILE A 441 3.37 -14.25 16.63
CA ILE A 441 4.82 -14.34 16.36
C ILE A 441 5.37 -15.77 16.42
N LYS A 442 4.72 -16.65 17.18
CA LYS A 442 5.03 -18.08 17.30
C LYS A 442 4.94 -18.85 15.97
N ASP A 443 4.21 -18.31 14.99
CA ASP A 443 4.08 -18.92 13.66
C ASP A 443 5.38 -18.73 12.84
N TYR A 444 6.25 -17.81 13.27
CA TYR A 444 7.47 -17.41 12.56
C TYR A 444 8.75 -17.71 13.32
N PHE A 445 8.72 -17.63 14.65
CA PHE A 445 9.89 -17.71 15.52
C PHE A 445 9.63 -18.58 16.75
N ASP A 446 10.69 -19.17 17.30
CA ASP A 446 10.66 -19.88 18.57
C ASP A 446 10.57 -18.87 19.72
N GLU A 447 9.45 -18.87 20.44
CA GLU A 447 9.21 -17.94 21.55
C GLU A 447 10.24 -18.09 22.68
N ARG A 448 10.92 -19.24 22.81
CA ARG A 448 11.98 -19.46 23.82
C ARG A 448 13.23 -18.61 23.57
N GLY A 449 13.37 -18.03 22.37
CA GLY A 449 14.46 -17.12 22.00
C GLY A 449 14.15 -15.63 22.21
N MET A 450 13.03 -15.30 22.87
CA MET A 450 12.64 -13.93 23.17
C MET A 450 11.76 -13.86 24.43
N PHE A 451 11.48 -12.66 24.92
CA PHE A 451 10.40 -12.41 25.88
C PHE A 451 9.28 -11.66 25.18
N ILE A 452 8.03 -12.07 25.40
CA ILE A 452 6.85 -11.41 24.83
C ILE A 452 6.13 -10.67 25.96
N ALA A 453 6.06 -9.34 25.82
CA ALA A 453 5.39 -8.45 26.76
C ALA A 453 4.06 -7.95 26.18
N LYS A 454 3.05 -7.72 27.04
CA LYS A 454 1.77 -7.15 26.63
C LYS A 454 1.75 -5.63 26.71
N ASP A 455 2.49 -5.08 27.68
CA ASP A 455 2.49 -3.68 28.06
C ASP A 455 3.84 -3.27 28.70
N PRO A 456 4.06 -1.98 29.03
CA PRO A 456 5.28 -1.51 29.69
C PRO A 456 5.54 -2.16 31.05
N GLU A 457 4.49 -2.45 31.81
CA GLU A 457 4.60 -3.08 33.13
C GLU A 457 5.15 -4.50 33.01
N ASP A 458 4.75 -5.26 31.99
CA ASP A 458 5.34 -6.55 31.63
C ASP A 458 6.83 -6.41 31.32
N VAL A 459 7.23 -5.41 30.53
CA VAL A 459 8.65 -5.16 30.20
C VAL A 459 9.47 -4.92 31.47
N ILE A 460 8.95 -4.15 32.41
CA ILE A 460 9.62 -3.89 33.69
C ILE A 460 9.76 -5.18 34.50
N ARG A 461 8.69 -5.99 34.61
CA ARG A 461 8.74 -7.27 35.34
C ARG A 461 9.71 -8.27 34.71
N ILE A 462 9.71 -8.36 33.38
CA ILE A 462 10.66 -9.19 32.64
C ILE A 462 12.08 -8.74 32.95
N ALA A 463 12.39 -7.45 32.81
CA ALA A 463 13.72 -6.89 33.10
C ALA A 463 14.20 -7.22 34.53
N GLN A 464 13.33 -7.06 35.52
CA GLN A 464 13.63 -7.37 36.93
C GLN A 464 13.87 -8.87 37.19
N SER A 465 13.36 -9.76 36.32
CA SER A 465 13.53 -11.20 36.44
C SER A 465 14.80 -11.74 35.76
N LEU A 466 15.47 -10.92 34.94
CA LEU A 466 16.66 -11.34 34.22
C LEU A 466 17.81 -11.61 35.19
N THR A 467 18.57 -12.66 34.91
CA THR A 467 19.79 -13.04 35.63
C THR A 467 20.97 -13.15 34.65
N PRO A 468 22.23 -13.10 35.13
CA PRO A 468 23.41 -13.26 34.27
C PRO A 468 23.40 -14.55 33.41
N GLU A 469 22.77 -15.62 33.88
CA GLU A 469 22.66 -16.91 33.17
C GLU A 469 21.52 -16.95 32.15
N THR A 470 20.61 -15.97 32.18
CA THR A 470 19.42 -15.96 31.31
C THR A 470 19.81 -15.93 29.83
N TYR A 471 20.82 -15.14 29.50
CA TYR A 471 21.30 -15.03 28.12
C TYR A 471 21.81 -16.36 27.57
N GLU A 472 22.68 -17.04 28.33
CA GLU A 472 23.26 -18.33 27.91
C GLU A 472 22.21 -19.42 27.76
N LYS A 473 21.20 -19.45 28.65
CA LYS A 473 20.08 -20.41 28.56
C LYS A 473 19.23 -20.22 27.31
N MET A 474 19.04 -18.98 26.86
CA MET A 474 18.20 -18.65 25.70
C MET A 474 18.98 -18.63 24.37
N LEU A 475 20.31 -18.58 24.43
CA LEU A 475 21.19 -18.45 23.26
C LEU A 475 20.96 -19.51 22.17
N PRO A 476 20.69 -20.81 22.47
CA PRO A 476 20.37 -21.79 21.42
C PRO A 476 19.13 -21.42 20.60
N TYR A 477 18.06 -20.96 21.26
CA TYR A 477 16.81 -20.55 20.61
C TYR A 477 16.96 -19.22 19.86
N LEU A 478 17.75 -18.29 20.42
CA LEU A 478 18.10 -17.04 19.74
C LEU A 478 18.86 -17.28 18.43
N LYS A 479 19.79 -18.25 18.42
CA LYS A 479 20.50 -18.67 17.20
C LYS A 479 19.56 -19.28 16.16
N GLU A 480 18.53 -20.01 16.58
CA GLU A 480 17.51 -20.52 15.64
C GLU A 480 16.67 -19.37 15.06
N ASN A 481 16.22 -18.43 15.90
CA ASN A 481 15.50 -17.25 15.45
C ASN A 481 16.30 -16.37 14.50
N LYS A 482 17.63 -16.31 14.68
CA LYS A 482 18.53 -15.67 13.70
C LYS A 482 18.43 -16.34 12.32
N ARG A 483 18.48 -17.68 12.25
CA ARG A 483 18.34 -18.42 10.97
C ARG A 483 16.98 -18.19 10.33
N HIS A 484 15.92 -18.18 11.14
CA HIS A 484 14.57 -17.87 10.66
C HIS A 484 14.50 -16.45 10.09
N ALA A 485 15.07 -15.46 10.78
CA ALA A 485 15.13 -14.07 10.31
C ALA A 485 15.87 -13.96 8.98
N GLU A 486 17.02 -14.62 8.83
CA GLU A 486 17.81 -14.66 7.59
C GLU A 486 17.05 -15.27 6.41
N LYS A 487 16.28 -16.35 6.65
CA LYS A 487 15.42 -16.97 5.63
C LYS A 487 14.27 -16.04 5.22
N LEU A 488 13.56 -15.49 6.20
CA LEU A 488 12.43 -14.61 5.93
C LEU A 488 12.87 -13.35 5.14
N MET A 489 14.07 -12.81 5.41
CA MET A 489 14.60 -11.65 4.68
C MET A 489 14.80 -11.90 3.17
N GLN A 490 14.82 -13.17 2.76
CA GLN A 490 14.92 -13.58 1.36
C GLN A 490 13.56 -13.96 0.74
N LEU A 491 12.50 -14.00 1.53
CA LEU A 491 11.18 -14.49 1.09
C LEU A 491 10.59 -13.61 -0.02
N GLU A 492 10.77 -12.29 0.10
CA GLU A 492 10.38 -11.33 -0.95
C GLU A 492 11.07 -11.67 -2.28
N ASP A 493 12.39 -11.94 -2.26
CA ASP A 493 13.20 -12.30 -3.44
C ASP A 493 12.73 -13.64 -4.02
N GLN A 494 12.49 -14.64 -3.18
CA GLN A 494 12.02 -15.95 -3.61
C GLN A 494 10.65 -15.89 -4.33
N TYR A 495 9.68 -15.16 -3.80
CA TYR A 495 8.36 -15.05 -4.45
C TYR A 495 8.42 -14.33 -5.78
N ILE A 496 9.24 -13.29 -5.88
CA ILE A 496 9.45 -12.59 -7.14
C ILE A 496 10.16 -13.49 -8.13
N ASP A 497 11.27 -14.12 -7.74
CA ASP A 497 12.00 -15.02 -8.61
C ASP A 497 11.09 -16.14 -9.13
N ALA A 498 10.31 -16.79 -8.25
CA ALA A 498 9.36 -17.83 -8.64
C ALA A 498 8.35 -17.32 -9.68
N PHE A 499 7.79 -16.12 -9.48
CA PHE A 499 6.88 -15.50 -10.44
C PHE A 499 7.56 -15.24 -11.79
N TYR A 500 8.76 -14.67 -11.79
CA TYR A 500 9.51 -14.38 -13.01
C TYR A 500 9.93 -15.67 -13.73
N PHE A 501 10.38 -16.70 -13.01
CA PHE A 501 10.71 -17.99 -13.63
C PHE A 501 9.51 -18.63 -14.28
N GLN A 502 8.36 -18.64 -13.61
CA GLN A 502 7.13 -19.25 -14.12
C GLN A 502 6.53 -18.50 -15.32
N ASN A 503 6.64 -17.16 -15.35
CA ASN A 503 5.88 -16.34 -16.31
C ASN A 503 6.76 -15.60 -17.34
N ILE A 504 8.08 -15.49 -17.12
CA ILE A 504 8.98 -14.67 -17.94
C ILE A 504 10.16 -15.47 -18.50
N LYS A 505 10.81 -16.35 -17.72
CA LYS A 505 12.06 -16.98 -18.17
C LYS A 505 11.88 -18.21 -19.06
N GLU A 506 11.08 -19.23 -18.73
CA GLU A 506 10.96 -20.41 -19.60
C GLU A 506 9.64 -21.18 -19.45
N ARG A 507 8.94 -21.41 -20.56
CA ARG A 507 8.85 -22.78 -21.09
C ARG A 507 9.82 -22.84 -22.28
N ALA A 508 11.08 -23.21 -22.02
CA ALA A 508 11.86 -23.85 -23.08
C ALA A 508 11.03 -25.06 -23.56
N PRO A 509 10.98 -25.35 -24.87
CA PRO A 509 10.30 -26.55 -25.33
C PRO A 509 10.93 -27.73 -24.60
N VAL A 510 10.11 -28.48 -23.86
CA VAL A 510 10.48 -29.84 -23.46
C VAL A 510 10.80 -30.53 -24.78
N ALA A 511 12.06 -30.87 -24.99
CA ALA A 511 12.45 -31.75 -26.06
C ALA A 511 11.65 -33.03 -25.86
N HIS A 512 10.65 -33.25 -26.71
CA HIS A 512 10.04 -34.55 -26.83
C HIS A 512 11.09 -35.42 -27.50
N ASP A 513 11.72 -36.30 -26.71
CA ASP A 513 12.34 -37.51 -27.24
C ASP A 513 11.27 -38.26 -28.04
N LYS A 514 11.44 -38.26 -29.36
CA LYS A 514 11.36 -39.45 -30.23
C LYS A 514 11.88 -39.15 -31.63
#